data_AF-A0A833J2H7-F1
#
_entry.id   AF-A0A833J2H7-F1
#
_cell.length_a   1.000
_cell.length_b   1.000
_cell.length_c   1.000
_cell.angle_alpha   90.00
_cell.angle_beta   90.00
_cell.angle_gamma   90.00
#
_symmetry.space_group_name_H-M   'P 1'
#
loop_
_entity.id
_entity.type
_entity.pdbx_description
1 polymer ?
#
loop_
_entity_poly.entity_id
_entity_poly.type
_entity_poly.pdbx_seq_one_letter_code
_entity_poly.pdbx_strand_id
1 'polypeptide(L)'
;MPSLNLRNALKRNPNRPTLKARAASLKAGLSRLIHRPAQHGEADQGRRAVMAGTVAAAIPLPALALGHPVAPAVVGVSTDPHPDRALLNAEAALLRALEIEAKAKQASETAADAVDAVLKRRPVALVPLRWEWDLFHSYRNRTLWSQSVRFRWIPVTYLPEDHQRWQNAWTGEALRLAISQAVPALGRGGRTPHYIRRWRSLLPIADAFDAEVEAVEALTNCRRLANERLAASGDVRKLQADINGMVAETIDGLAVHARMLAKSEWYRENTAYTPLLLSVAAVTGTELSQPDFDVPAWIADWEGCGGRIERIERKHHQDEWSFIFPSLAGASADTKNEVIRVARVRSENSAIIGRWLDANR
;
A
#
# COMPACT_ATOMS: atom_id res chain seq x y z
N MET A 1 31.44 -10.18 21.05
CA MET A 1 29.98 -9.96 21.20
C MET A 1 29.49 -10.81 22.38
N PRO A 2 29.30 -10.24 23.58
CA PRO A 2 28.73 -10.98 24.72
C PRO A 2 27.20 -11.16 24.55
N SER A 3 26.70 -12.34 24.90
CA SER A 3 25.30 -12.74 24.75
C SER A 3 24.39 -12.08 25.80
N LEU A 4 23.26 -11.52 25.35
CA LEU A 4 22.20 -10.95 26.19
C LEU A 4 21.53 -12.04 27.02
N ASN A 5 21.75 -12.00 28.34
CA ASN A 5 21.23 -12.97 29.30
C ASN A 5 19.83 -12.53 29.78
N LEU A 6 18.78 -13.12 29.19
CA LEU A 6 17.36 -12.80 29.41
C LEU A 6 16.81 -13.18 30.81
N ARG A 7 17.65 -13.64 31.75
CA ARG A 7 17.19 -14.16 33.04
C ARG A 7 16.95 -13.09 34.12
N ASN A 8 17.44 -11.87 33.95
CA ASN A 8 17.43 -10.85 35.01
C ASN A 8 16.44 -9.68 34.81
N ALA A 9 15.64 -9.67 33.73
CA ALA A 9 14.83 -8.50 33.36
C ALA A 9 13.42 -8.41 33.99
N LEU A 10 13.03 -9.34 34.87
CA LEU A 10 11.67 -9.40 35.41
C LEU A 10 11.64 -9.14 36.92
N LYS A 11 11.66 -7.87 37.34
CA LYS A 11 11.26 -7.51 38.71
C LYS A 11 9.73 -7.54 38.83
N ARG A 12 9.21 -8.47 39.62
CA ARG A 12 7.77 -8.65 39.89
C ARG A 12 7.26 -7.60 40.88
N ASN A 13 6.22 -6.87 40.48
CA ASN A 13 5.43 -6.03 41.38
C ASN A 13 4.45 -6.92 42.19
N PRO A 14 4.48 -6.90 43.54
CA PRO A 14 3.66 -7.79 44.39
C PRO A 14 2.15 -7.47 44.36
N ASN A 15 1.75 -6.29 43.86
CA ASN A 15 0.35 -5.87 43.83
C ASN A 15 -0.37 -6.16 42.49
N ARG A 16 0.27 -6.87 41.54
CA ARG A 16 -0.33 -7.19 40.23
C ARG A 16 -0.83 -8.65 40.17
N PRO A 17 -2.01 -8.89 39.57
CA PRO A 17 -2.54 -10.24 39.38
C PRO A 17 -1.60 -11.07 38.51
N THR A 18 -1.33 -12.29 38.96
CA THR A 18 -0.36 -13.20 38.34
C THR A 18 -0.73 -13.57 36.91
N LEU A 19 0.25 -13.99 36.11
CA LEU A 19 0.03 -14.48 34.74
C LEU A 19 -1.03 -15.60 34.69
N LYS A 20 -1.12 -16.43 35.74
CA LYS A 20 -2.14 -17.47 35.88
C LYS A 20 -3.54 -16.88 36.06
N ALA A 21 -3.68 -15.83 36.87
CA ALA A 21 -4.94 -15.11 37.06
C ALA A 21 -5.39 -14.37 35.78
N ARG A 22 -4.44 -13.78 35.05
CA ARG A 22 -4.71 -13.10 33.77
C ARG A 22 -5.06 -14.08 32.65
N ALA A 23 -4.36 -15.21 32.55
CA ALA A 23 -4.69 -16.28 31.60
C ALA A 23 -6.07 -16.89 31.86
N ALA A 24 -6.49 -17.00 33.13
CA ALA A 24 -7.84 -17.43 33.48
C ALA A 24 -8.91 -16.42 33.04
N SER A 25 -8.65 -15.13 33.23
CA SER A 25 -9.53 -14.04 32.74
C SER A 25 -9.63 -14.03 31.21
N LEU A 26 -8.49 -14.15 30.51
CA LEU A 26 -8.44 -14.25 29.05
C LEU A 26 -9.18 -15.48 28.53
N LYS A 27 -8.97 -16.65 29.16
CA LYS A 27 -9.70 -17.88 28.81
C LYS A 27 -11.20 -17.73 28.99
N ALA A 28 -11.65 -17.04 30.04
CA ALA A 28 -13.06 -16.76 30.31
C ALA A 28 -13.69 -15.71 29.37
N GLY A 29 -12.88 -14.83 28.77
CA GLY A 29 -13.31 -13.90 27.72
C GLY A 29 -13.35 -14.55 26.34
N LEU A 30 -12.34 -15.37 26.01
CA LEU A 30 -12.24 -16.09 24.74
C LEU A 30 -13.31 -17.19 24.59
N SER A 31 -13.65 -17.90 25.66
CA SER A 31 -14.75 -18.87 25.64
C SER A 31 -16.12 -18.21 25.37
N ARG A 32 -16.29 -16.94 25.73
CA ARG A 32 -17.49 -16.14 25.40
C ARG A 32 -17.53 -15.71 23.94
N LEU A 33 -16.39 -15.47 23.30
CA LEU A 33 -16.30 -15.06 21.90
C LEU A 33 -16.34 -16.23 20.90
N ILE A 34 -15.89 -17.43 21.31
CA ILE A 34 -15.78 -18.59 20.41
C ILE A 34 -17.07 -19.44 20.38
N HIS A 35 -17.99 -19.30 21.33
CA HIS A 35 -19.27 -20.01 21.28
C HIS A 35 -20.28 -19.32 20.34
N ARG A 36 -20.05 -19.53 19.04
CA ARG A 36 -21.06 -19.39 17.98
C ARG A 36 -22.04 -20.58 18.11
N PRO A 37 -23.36 -20.39 18.26
CA PRO A 37 -24.28 -21.52 18.24
C PRO A 37 -24.29 -22.12 16.82
N ALA A 38 -24.03 -23.42 16.76
CA ALA A 38 -24.24 -24.22 15.55
C ALA A 38 -25.75 -24.36 15.32
N GLN A 39 -26.23 -23.97 14.14
CA GLN A 39 -27.49 -24.46 13.60
C GLN A 39 -27.18 -25.21 12.30
N HIS A 40 -27.60 -26.47 12.30
CA HIS A 40 -27.47 -27.44 11.23
C HIS A 40 -28.19 -26.98 9.95
N GLY A 41 -27.73 -27.50 8.80
CA GLY A 41 -28.44 -27.47 7.52
C GLY A 41 -29.81 -28.16 7.60
N GLU A 42 -30.60 -28.32 6.56
CA GLU A 42 -30.52 -28.02 5.13
C GLU A 42 -31.93 -28.43 4.64
N ALA A 43 -32.68 -27.59 3.92
CA ALA A 43 -33.71 -28.04 2.96
C ALA A 43 -34.34 -26.85 2.25
N ASP A 44 -34.60 -27.12 0.98
CA ASP A 44 -34.75 -26.20 -0.14
C ASP A 44 -36.20 -25.71 -0.34
N GLN A 45 -36.35 -24.73 -1.24
CA GLN A 45 -37.57 -24.30 -1.95
C GLN A 45 -38.53 -23.27 -1.31
N GLY A 46 -38.47 -22.06 -1.89
CA GLY A 46 -39.57 -21.62 -2.74
C GLY A 46 -40.55 -20.55 -2.22
N ARG A 47 -40.50 -19.40 -2.91
CA ARG A 47 -41.59 -18.41 -3.17
C ARG A 47 -41.78 -17.24 -2.20
N ARG A 48 -41.53 -16.06 -2.78
CA ARG A 48 -42.28 -14.79 -2.68
C ARG A 48 -43.40 -14.75 -1.63
N ALA A 49 -43.26 -13.85 -0.65
CA ALA A 49 -44.33 -12.95 -0.24
C ALA A 49 -43.78 -11.79 0.60
N VAL A 50 -44.09 -10.58 0.15
CA VAL A 50 -44.08 -9.33 0.90
C VAL A 50 -45.20 -9.37 1.94
N MET A 51 -44.96 -8.94 3.18
CA MET A 51 -45.87 -8.10 4.00
C MET A 51 -45.36 -7.96 5.44
N ALA A 52 -45.70 -6.80 6.01
CA ALA A 52 -45.38 -6.24 7.30
C ALA A 52 -45.87 -7.06 8.51
N GLY A 53 -45.40 -6.70 9.72
CA GLY A 53 -46.15 -6.95 10.94
C GLY A 53 -45.31 -7.25 12.17
N THR A 54 -45.14 -6.23 13.00
CA THR A 54 -44.91 -6.27 14.45
C THR A 54 -45.74 -7.36 15.15
N VAL A 55 -45.19 -8.03 16.17
CA VAL A 55 -45.79 -8.26 17.52
C VAL A 55 -44.82 -9.08 18.38
N ALA A 56 -44.68 -8.63 19.61
CA ALA A 56 -43.92 -9.21 20.71
C ALA A 56 -44.44 -10.59 21.16
N ALA A 57 -43.53 -11.44 21.64
CA ALA A 57 -43.83 -12.41 22.69
C ALA A 57 -42.53 -12.77 23.42
N ALA A 58 -42.64 -12.83 24.73
CA ALA A 58 -41.55 -12.85 25.69
C ALA A 58 -41.52 -14.18 26.45
N ILE A 59 -40.35 -14.48 27.03
CA ILE A 59 -40.08 -15.29 28.24
C ILE A 59 -40.04 -16.83 28.02
N PRO A 60 -39.25 -17.65 28.78
CA PRO A 60 -38.08 -17.37 29.67
C PRO A 60 -36.83 -18.21 29.35
N LEU A 61 -35.66 -17.68 29.70
CA LEU A 61 -34.48 -18.49 30.05
C LEU A 61 -34.50 -18.78 31.56
N PRO A 62 -34.13 -19.99 32.03
CA PRO A 62 -34.18 -20.33 33.45
C PRO A 62 -33.07 -19.63 34.23
N ALA A 63 -33.47 -19.01 35.33
CA ALA A 63 -32.60 -18.43 36.34
C ALA A 63 -31.85 -19.54 37.11
N LEU A 64 -30.53 -19.39 37.22
CA LEU A 64 -29.76 -19.95 38.32
C LEU A 64 -29.10 -18.78 39.05
N ALA A 65 -29.71 -18.42 40.16
CA ALA A 65 -29.19 -17.49 41.14
C ALA A 65 -28.25 -18.21 42.11
N LEU A 66 -27.04 -17.69 42.30
CA LEU A 66 -26.31 -17.76 43.56
C LEU A 66 -25.75 -16.35 43.79
N GLY A 67 -26.31 -15.71 44.82
CA GLY A 67 -26.35 -14.27 44.99
C GLY A 67 -25.20 -13.65 45.79
N HIS A 68 -25.12 -12.33 45.65
CA HIS A 68 -24.87 -11.34 46.69
C HIS A 68 -25.58 -10.04 46.23
N PRO A 69 -26.41 -9.38 47.06
CA PRO A 69 -27.11 -8.17 46.66
C PRO A 69 -26.15 -6.99 46.70
N VAL A 70 -25.47 -6.72 45.58
CA VAL A 70 -24.96 -5.37 45.34
C VAL A 70 -26.14 -4.57 44.80
N ALA A 71 -26.50 -3.52 45.54
CA ALA A 71 -27.52 -2.56 45.19
C ALA A 71 -27.39 -2.14 43.71
N PRO A 72 -28.50 -1.80 43.01
CA PRO A 72 -28.43 -1.31 41.65
C PRO A 72 -27.77 0.07 41.71
N ALA A 73 -26.45 0.09 41.53
CA ALA A 73 -25.76 1.28 41.06
C ALA A 73 -26.46 1.61 39.75
N VAL A 74 -27.17 2.72 39.75
CA VAL A 74 -27.58 3.43 38.54
C VAL A 74 -26.31 3.53 37.71
N VAL A 75 -26.18 2.65 36.72
CA VAL A 75 -25.16 2.75 35.69
C VAL A 75 -25.56 4.00 34.95
N GLY A 76 -25.04 5.13 35.41
CA GLY A 76 -24.90 6.31 34.58
C GLY A 76 -24.29 5.80 33.30
N VAL A 77 -25.09 5.82 32.24
CA VAL A 77 -24.57 5.69 30.88
C VAL A 77 -23.60 6.85 30.78
N SER A 78 -22.32 6.58 31.08
CA SER A 78 -21.25 7.54 30.88
C SER A 78 -21.37 7.90 29.40
N THR A 79 -21.76 9.14 29.17
CA THR A 79 -21.80 9.78 27.86
C THR A 79 -20.39 10.10 27.37
N ASP A 80 -19.36 9.63 28.07
CA ASP A 80 -17.99 9.89 27.69
C ASP A 80 -17.70 9.14 26.38
N PRO A 81 -17.16 9.84 25.37
CA PRO A 81 -16.81 9.21 24.12
C PRO A 81 -15.80 8.10 24.39
N HIS A 82 -16.03 6.92 23.79
CA HIS A 82 -15.11 5.78 23.88
C HIS A 82 -13.66 6.24 23.62
N PRO A 83 -12.67 5.87 24.44
CA PRO A 83 -11.30 6.38 24.31
C PRO A 83 -10.71 6.13 22.91
N ASP A 84 -10.95 4.94 22.32
CA ASP A 84 -10.55 4.62 20.94
C ASP A 84 -11.57 5.04 19.86
N ARG A 85 -12.45 6.03 20.12
CA ARG A 85 -13.51 6.42 19.16
C ARG A 85 -12.93 6.84 17.80
N ALA A 86 -11.78 7.53 17.80
CA ALA A 86 -11.09 7.92 16.58
C ALA A 86 -10.62 6.70 15.76
N LEU A 87 -10.02 5.71 16.44
CA LEU A 87 -9.55 4.47 15.82
C LEU A 87 -10.70 3.63 15.25
N LEU A 88 -11.80 3.48 15.99
CA LEU A 88 -12.99 2.77 15.53
C LEU A 88 -13.66 3.48 14.35
N ASN A 89 -13.72 4.82 14.37
CA ASN A 89 -14.24 5.60 13.24
C ASN A 89 -13.35 5.45 12.00
N ALA A 90 -12.01 5.46 12.18
CA ALA A 90 -11.06 5.25 11.10
C ALA A 90 -11.17 3.84 10.50
N GLU A 91 -11.38 2.81 11.32
CA GLU A 91 -11.66 1.46 10.84
C GLU A 91 -12.94 1.41 10.00
N ALA A 92 -14.03 2.01 10.47
CA ALA A 92 -15.28 2.06 9.74
C ALA A 92 -15.16 2.85 8.41
N ALA A 93 -14.33 3.90 8.39
CA ALA A 93 -13.98 4.61 7.16
C ALA A 93 -13.15 3.73 6.22
N LEU A 94 -12.15 3.01 6.73
CA LEU A 94 -11.31 2.12 5.93
C LEU A 94 -12.11 0.99 5.30
N LEU A 95 -13.03 0.36 6.03
CA LEU A 95 -13.88 -0.71 5.48
C LEU A 95 -14.71 -0.20 4.30
N ARG A 96 -15.29 1.00 4.41
CA ARG A 96 -16.02 1.64 3.30
C ARG A 96 -15.09 1.99 2.14
N ALA A 97 -13.89 2.51 2.42
CA ALA A 97 -12.91 2.84 1.39
C ALA A 97 -12.44 1.60 0.63
N LEU A 98 -12.24 0.46 1.31
CA LEU A 98 -11.89 -0.83 0.67
C LEU A 98 -13.00 -1.33 -0.26
N GLU A 99 -14.27 -1.18 0.13
CA GLU A 99 -15.39 -1.52 -0.76
C GLU A 99 -15.44 -0.63 -2.01
N ILE A 100 -15.16 0.67 -1.85
CA ILE A 100 -15.06 1.62 -2.96
C ILE A 100 -13.88 1.28 -3.86
N GLU A 101 -12.70 1.01 -3.30
CA GLU A 101 -11.51 0.60 -4.05
C GLU A 101 -11.76 -0.69 -4.83
N ALA A 102 -12.42 -1.70 -4.22
CA ALA A 102 -12.75 -2.94 -4.90
C ALA A 102 -13.68 -2.71 -6.10
N LYS A 103 -14.71 -1.87 -5.95
CA LYS A 103 -15.62 -1.51 -7.05
C LYS A 103 -14.90 -0.72 -8.15
N ALA A 104 -14.09 0.28 -7.76
CA ALA A 104 -13.31 1.09 -8.70
C ALA A 104 -12.28 0.24 -9.47
N LYS A 105 -11.62 -0.70 -8.78
CA LYS A 105 -10.71 -1.68 -9.36
C LYS A 105 -11.42 -2.54 -10.40
N GLN A 106 -12.55 -3.15 -10.04
CA GLN A 106 -13.33 -3.98 -10.96
C GLN A 106 -13.80 -3.20 -12.20
N ALA A 107 -14.30 -1.97 -12.01
CA ALA A 107 -14.72 -1.11 -13.12
C ALA A 107 -13.55 -0.73 -14.03
N SER A 108 -12.41 -0.34 -13.43
CA SER A 108 -11.18 -0.02 -14.18
C SER A 108 -10.64 -1.23 -14.94
N GLU A 109 -10.69 -2.43 -14.36
CA GLU A 109 -10.23 -3.67 -15.00
C GLU A 109 -11.13 -4.05 -16.18
N THR A 110 -12.45 -3.95 -16.00
CA THR A 110 -13.41 -4.20 -17.09
C THR A 110 -13.21 -3.23 -18.27
N ALA A 111 -12.94 -1.95 -17.98
CA ALA A 111 -12.64 -0.96 -19.01
C ALA A 111 -11.28 -1.23 -19.69
N ALA A 112 -10.27 -1.62 -18.90
CA ALA A 112 -8.96 -1.98 -19.42
C ALA A 112 -9.03 -3.23 -20.31
N ASP A 113 -9.82 -4.24 -19.96
CA ASP A 113 -10.03 -5.46 -20.77
C ASP A 113 -10.58 -5.14 -22.17
N ALA A 114 -11.48 -4.16 -22.27
CA ALA A 114 -12.02 -3.70 -23.54
C ALA A 114 -10.95 -2.99 -24.40
N VAL A 115 -10.09 -2.17 -23.79
CA VAL A 115 -8.94 -1.57 -24.48
C VAL A 115 -7.94 -2.64 -24.90
N ASP A 116 -7.62 -3.56 -24.01
CA ASP A 116 -6.71 -4.69 -24.25
C ASP A 116 -7.17 -5.57 -25.41
N ALA A 117 -8.49 -5.74 -25.59
CA ALA A 117 -9.04 -6.46 -26.73
C ALA A 117 -8.67 -5.82 -28.08
N VAL A 118 -8.61 -4.49 -28.15
CA VAL A 118 -8.12 -3.75 -29.33
C VAL A 118 -6.61 -3.89 -29.45
N LEU A 119 -5.87 -3.72 -28.35
CA LEU A 119 -4.40 -3.85 -28.35
C LEU A 119 -3.92 -5.24 -28.81
N LYS A 120 -4.72 -6.28 -28.56
CA LYS A 120 -4.47 -7.64 -29.06
C LYS A 120 -4.57 -7.74 -30.58
N ARG A 121 -5.43 -6.95 -31.23
CA ARG A 121 -5.63 -6.94 -32.71
C ARG A 121 -4.62 -6.07 -33.46
N ARG A 122 -3.63 -5.51 -32.76
CA ARG A 122 -2.63 -4.61 -33.35
C ARG A 122 -2.04 -5.11 -34.67
N PRO A 123 -1.71 -4.20 -35.60
CA PRO A 123 -0.89 -4.53 -36.75
C PRO A 123 0.54 -4.91 -36.31
N VAL A 124 1.03 -6.09 -36.72
CA VAL A 124 2.40 -6.57 -36.43
C VAL A 124 3.47 -5.59 -36.93
N ALA A 125 3.17 -4.85 -38.01
CA ALA A 125 4.05 -3.83 -38.57
C ALA A 125 4.41 -2.69 -37.58
N LEU A 126 3.58 -2.45 -36.56
CA LEU A 126 3.83 -1.44 -35.53
C LEU A 126 4.75 -1.91 -34.42
N VAL A 127 5.08 -3.20 -34.35
CA VAL A 127 6.05 -3.71 -33.38
C VAL A 127 7.45 -3.20 -33.78
N PRO A 128 8.17 -2.47 -32.92
CA PRO A 128 9.51 -2.02 -33.22
C PRO A 128 10.42 -3.21 -33.53
N LEU A 129 11.25 -3.07 -34.56
CA LEU A 129 12.31 -4.04 -34.81
C LEU A 129 13.37 -3.96 -33.71
N ARG A 130 14.14 -5.04 -33.55
CA ARG A 130 15.25 -5.11 -32.60
C ARG A 130 16.15 -3.87 -32.65
N TRP A 131 16.57 -3.47 -33.84
CA TRP A 131 17.46 -2.31 -34.00
C TRP A 131 16.78 -0.98 -33.67
N GLU A 132 15.46 -0.84 -33.92
CA GLU A 132 14.68 0.33 -33.52
C GLU A 132 14.62 0.37 -32.00
N TRP A 133 14.31 -0.77 -31.38
CA TRP A 133 14.28 -0.90 -29.93
C TRP A 133 15.61 -0.49 -29.30
N ASP A 134 16.72 -1.05 -29.79
CA ASP A 134 18.07 -0.73 -29.31
C ASP A 134 18.43 0.75 -29.55
N LEU A 135 17.93 1.36 -30.63
CA LEU A 135 18.13 2.77 -30.92
C LEU A 135 17.54 3.67 -29.84
N PHE A 136 16.32 3.39 -29.38
CA PHE A 136 15.61 4.23 -28.39
C PHE A 136 15.85 3.84 -26.93
N HIS A 137 16.21 2.58 -26.67
CA HIS A 137 16.33 2.05 -25.30
C HIS A 137 17.78 1.79 -24.85
N SER A 138 18.77 1.84 -25.74
CA SER A 138 20.16 1.71 -25.31
C SER A 138 20.59 2.90 -24.45
N TYR A 139 21.33 2.61 -23.38
CA TYR A 139 21.79 3.61 -22.42
C TYR A 139 22.57 4.76 -23.07
N ARG A 140 23.35 4.45 -24.14
CA ARG A 140 24.11 5.44 -24.91
C ARG A 140 23.24 6.43 -25.68
N ASN A 141 22.02 6.06 -26.03
CA ASN A 141 21.12 6.86 -26.87
C ASN A 141 20.01 7.56 -26.07
N ARG A 142 19.89 7.29 -24.77
CA ARG A 142 18.91 7.96 -23.89
C ARG A 142 19.07 9.48 -23.86
N THR A 143 20.29 9.99 -24.06
CA THR A 143 20.58 11.43 -24.13
C THR A 143 20.16 12.06 -25.46
N LEU A 144 20.18 11.30 -26.56
CA LEU A 144 19.84 11.79 -27.90
C LEU A 144 18.34 11.78 -28.19
N TRP A 145 17.60 10.83 -27.60
CA TRP A 145 16.15 10.64 -27.82
C TRP A 145 15.29 10.96 -26.58
N SER A 146 15.93 11.49 -25.54
CA SER A 146 15.38 12.08 -24.30
C SER A 146 13.97 11.62 -23.92
N GLN A 147 13.75 10.41 -23.37
CA GLN A 147 12.49 9.95 -22.72
C GLN A 147 11.13 10.23 -23.43
N SER A 148 11.12 10.73 -24.66
CA SER A 148 9.96 11.42 -25.24
C SER A 148 9.23 10.56 -26.25
N VAL A 149 9.91 9.56 -26.80
CA VAL A 149 9.27 8.58 -27.68
C VAL A 149 8.44 7.63 -26.82
N ARG A 150 7.14 7.90 -26.74
CA ARG A 150 6.17 7.11 -25.98
C ARG A 150 5.60 5.99 -26.84
N PHE A 151 6.15 4.80 -26.65
CA PHE A 151 5.53 3.59 -27.17
C PHE A 151 4.27 3.25 -26.39
N ARG A 152 3.31 2.61 -27.06
CA ARG A 152 2.13 2.06 -26.39
C ARG A 152 2.45 0.65 -25.91
N TRP A 153 2.22 0.39 -24.62
CA TRP A 153 2.43 -0.93 -24.03
C TRP A 153 1.42 -1.95 -24.60
N ILE A 154 1.84 -3.20 -24.74
CA ILE A 154 1.03 -4.30 -25.27
C ILE A 154 1.16 -5.54 -24.37
N PRO A 155 0.04 -6.22 -24.04
CA PRO A 155 0.06 -7.48 -23.30
C PRO A 155 0.92 -8.59 -23.95
N VAL A 156 1.78 -9.22 -23.15
CA VAL A 156 2.81 -10.21 -23.55
C VAL A 156 2.24 -11.48 -24.17
N THR A 157 1.03 -11.86 -23.80
CA THR A 157 0.44 -13.20 -24.02
C THR A 157 0.30 -13.59 -25.49
N TYR A 158 0.61 -12.72 -26.45
CA TYR A 158 0.39 -12.92 -27.88
C TYR A 158 1.52 -12.35 -28.76
N LEU A 159 2.77 -12.36 -28.28
CA LEU A 159 3.94 -12.01 -29.10
C LEU A 159 4.65 -13.30 -29.57
N PRO A 160 5.08 -13.39 -30.84
CA PRO A 160 6.04 -14.42 -31.26
C PRO A 160 7.26 -14.40 -30.33
N GLU A 161 7.90 -15.54 -30.05
CA GLU A 161 8.98 -15.65 -29.04
C GLU A 161 10.08 -14.60 -29.23
N ASP A 162 10.45 -14.32 -30.48
CA ASP A 162 11.46 -13.31 -30.82
C ASP A 162 11.06 -11.87 -30.45
N HIS A 163 9.75 -11.61 -30.30
CA HIS A 163 9.17 -10.30 -30.01
C HIS A 163 8.61 -10.18 -28.58
N GLN A 164 8.55 -11.26 -27.78
CA GLN A 164 8.03 -11.23 -26.40
C GLN A 164 8.77 -10.25 -25.48
N ARG A 165 10.03 -9.92 -25.82
CA ARG A 165 10.82 -8.93 -25.10
C ARG A 165 10.42 -7.48 -25.40
N TRP A 166 9.59 -7.24 -26.41
CA TRP A 166 9.21 -5.90 -26.88
C TRP A 166 7.69 -5.71 -26.77
N GLN A 167 7.25 -5.41 -25.55
CA GLN A 167 5.85 -5.18 -25.16
C GLN A 167 5.32 -3.83 -25.64
N ASN A 168 5.69 -3.38 -26.84
CA ASN A 168 5.55 -1.99 -27.25
C ASN A 168 5.21 -1.87 -28.73
N ALA A 169 4.32 -0.95 -29.07
CA ALA A 169 4.00 -0.57 -30.44
C ALA A 169 4.31 0.90 -30.69
N TRP A 170 4.69 1.18 -31.94
CA TRP A 170 4.75 2.53 -32.47
C TRP A 170 3.38 3.20 -32.42
N THR A 171 3.34 4.37 -31.78
CA THR A 171 2.23 5.32 -31.87
C THR A 171 2.51 6.33 -32.97
N GLY A 172 1.47 6.98 -33.49
CA GLY A 172 1.60 8.06 -34.45
C GLY A 172 2.43 9.22 -33.88
N GLU A 173 2.22 9.57 -32.61
CA GLU A 173 3.01 10.59 -31.91
C GLU A 173 4.50 10.21 -31.84
N ALA A 174 4.80 8.98 -31.41
CA ALA A 174 6.17 8.48 -31.30
C ALA A 174 6.89 8.48 -32.65
N LEU A 175 6.21 8.08 -33.72
CA LEU A 175 6.78 8.07 -35.07
C LEU A 175 7.04 9.48 -35.59
N ARG A 176 6.12 10.43 -35.40
CA ARG A 176 6.33 11.84 -35.78
C ARG A 176 7.54 12.43 -35.06
N LEU A 177 7.64 12.17 -33.76
CA LEU A 177 8.79 12.60 -32.96
C LEU A 177 10.08 11.96 -33.46
N ALA A 178 10.07 10.63 -33.67
CA ALA A 178 11.23 9.90 -34.18
C ALA A 178 11.73 10.44 -35.53
N ILE A 179 10.81 10.74 -36.45
CA ILE A 179 11.12 11.35 -37.75
C ILE A 179 11.73 12.74 -37.57
N SER A 180 11.16 13.58 -36.69
CA SER A 180 11.66 14.94 -36.46
C SER A 180 13.07 14.96 -35.85
N GLN A 181 13.38 13.99 -34.98
CA GLN A 181 14.66 13.89 -34.28
C GLN A 181 15.70 13.04 -35.02
N ALA A 182 15.32 12.34 -36.09
CA ALA A 182 16.19 11.44 -36.83
C ALA A 182 17.49 12.09 -37.33
N VAL A 183 17.38 13.26 -37.96
CA VAL A 183 18.55 13.96 -38.53
C VAL A 183 19.46 14.55 -37.46
N PRO A 184 18.95 15.25 -36.42
CA PRO A 184 19.76 15.68 -35.29
C PRO A 184 20.47 14.53 -34.57
N ALA A 185 19.77 13.40 -34.36
CA ALA A 185 20.30 12.30 -33.56
C ALA A 185 21.25 11.37 -34.33
N LEU A 186 21.00 11.14 -35.62
CA LEU A 186 21.70 10.12 -36.42
C LEU A 186 22.53 10.71 -37.58
N GLY A 187 22.45 12.02 -37.80
CA GLY A 187 23.07 12.69 -38.93
C GLY A 187 22.27 12.55 -40.24
N ARG A 188 22.66 13.33 -41.27
CA ARG A 188 21.97 13.40 -42.57
C ARG A 188 22.27 12.21 -43.50
N GLY A 189 23.41 11.54 -43.30
CA GLY A 189 23.91 10.48 -44.18
C GLY A 189 23.62 9.05 -43.71
N GLY A 190 24.22 8.07 -44.37
CA GLY A 190 24.14 6.67 -43.98
C GLY A 190 22.73 6.09 -44.08
N ARG A 191 22.28 5.42 -43.00
CA ARG A 191 20.97 4.74 -42.95
C ARG A 191 19.81 5.66 -42.55
N THR A 192 20.06 6.88 -42.10
CA THR A 192 19.02 7.80 -41.60
C THR A 192 17.87 8.04 -42.58
N PRO A 193 18.10 8.28 -43.89
CA PRO A 193 17.01 8.43 -44.85
C PRO A 193 16.13 7.17 -44.97
N HIS A 194 16.71 5.99 -44.82
CA HIS A 194 15.98 4.72 -44.85
C HIS A 194 15.11 4.54 -43.62
N TYR A 195 15.60 4.93 -42.43
CA TYR A 195 14.82 4.93 -41.19
C TYR A 195 13.62 5.88 -41.28
N ILE A 196 13.85 7.11 -41.72
CA ILE A 196 12.77 8.09 -41.91
C ILE A 196 11.72 7.57 -42.89
N ARG A 197 12.13 6.98 -44.02
CA ARG A 197 11.21 6.42 -45.01
C ARG A 197 10.37 5.29 -44.41
N ARG A 198 10.99 4.38 -43.66
CA ARG A 198 10.30 3.30 -42.95
C ARG A 198 9.30 3.87 -41.94
N TRP A 199 9.71 4.78 -41.05
CA TRP A 199 8.81 5.35 -40.05
C TRP A 199 7.65 6.13 -40.68
N ARG A 200 7.90 6.86 -41.78
CA ARG A 200 6.82 7.53 -42.54
C ARG A 200 5.82 6.54 -43.14
N SER A 201 6.27 5.36 -43.60
CA SER A 201 5.36 4.33 -44.10
C SER A 201 4.47 3.71 -43.01
N LEU A 202 4.90 3.76 -41.74
CA LEU A 202 4.14 3.25 -40.59
C LEU A 202 3.14 4.26 -40.04
N LEU A 203 3.35 5.57 -40.25
CA LEU A 203 2.48 6.63 -39.73
C LEU A 203 0.98 6.41 -39.97
N PRO A 204 0.49 6.15 -41.20
CA PRO A 204 -0.94 5.98 -41.42
C PRO A 204 -1.51 4.76 -40.69
N ILE A 205 -0.72 3.70 -40.53
CA ILE A 205 -1.11 2.49 -39.79
C ILE A 205 -1.19 2.80 -38.29
N ALA A 206 -0.21 3.54 -37.78
CA ALA A 206 -0.15 3.93 -36.36
C ALA A 206 -1.28 4.90 -36.00
N ASP A 207 -1.55 5.90 -36.83
CA ASP A 207 -2.62 6.87 -36.61
C ASP A 207 -4.01 6.20 -36.61
N ALA A 208 -4.26 5.27 -37.55
CA ALA A 208 -5.50 4.52 -37.58
C ALA A 208 -5.69 3.64 -36.33
N PHE A 209 -4.61 2.99 -35.89
CA PHE A 209 -4.62 2.17 -34.68
C PHE A 209 -4.81 3.00 -33.41
N ASP A 210 -4.11 4.14 -33.28
CA ASP A 210 -4.28 5.05 -32.15
C ASP A 210 -5.71 5.62 -32.10
N ALA A 211 -6.30 5.97 -33.25
CA ALA A 211 -7.69 6.43 -33.32
C ALA A 211 -8.69 5.35 -32.86
N GLU A 212 -8.48 4.08 -33.23
CA GLU A 212 -9.31 2.96 -32.76
C GLU A 212 -9.20 2.79 -31.24
N VAL A 213 -7.97 2.82 -30.71
CA VAL A 213 -7.74 2.70 -29.27
C VAL A 213 -8.34 3.89 -28.51
N GLU A 214 -8.16 5.12 -29.00
CA GLU A 214 -8.74 6.32 -28.41
C GLU A 214 -10.28 6.29 -28.41
N ALA A 215 -10.90 5.77 -29.47
CA ALA A 215 -12.35 5.60 -29.53
C ALA A 215 -12.85 4.63 -28.44
N VAL A 216 -12.13 3.52 -28.20
CA VAL A 216 -12.48 2.57 -27.14
C VAL A 216 -12.17 3.11 -25.75
N GLU A 217 -11.05 3.81 -25.56
CA GLU A 217 -10.72 4.49 -24.30
C GLU A 217 -11.81 5.53 -23.93
N ALA A 218 -12.30 6.28 -24.92
CA ALA A 218 -13.37 7.25 -24.75
C ALA A 218 -14.72 6.57 -24.41
N LEU A 219 -15.09 5.52 -25.15
CA LEU A 219 -16.34 4.79 -24.92
C LEU A 219 -16.38 4.12 -23.54
N THR A 220 -15.27 3.56 -23.10
CA THR A 220 -15.15 2.85 -21.81
C THR A 220 -14.86 3.78 -20.63
N ASN A 221 -14.55 5.06 -20.89
CA ASN A 221 -14.03 5.99 -19.89
C ASN A 221 -12.80 5.45 -19.14
N CYS A 222 -11.95 4.65 -19.81
CA CYS A 222 -10.86 3.91 -19.17
C CYS A 222 -9.93 4.82 -18.35
N ARG A 223 -9.58 6.00 -18.86
CA ARG A 223 -8.71 6.97 -18.16
C ARG A 223 -9.34 7.51 -16.88
N ARG A 224 -10.63 7.86 -16.92
CA ARG A 224 -11.36 8.34 -15.74
C ARG A 224 -11.42 7.25 -14.68
N LEU A 225 -11.78 6.02 -15.06
CA LEU A 225 -11.88 4.89 -14.13
C LEU A 225 -10.52 4.50 -13.53
N ALA A 226 -9.45 4.58 -14.31
CA ALA A 226 -8.09 4.38 -13.79
C ALA A 226 -7.71 5.44 -12.75
N ASN A 227 -8.06 6.71 -12.98
CA ASN A 227 -7.84 7.78 -12.01
C ASN A 227 -8.69 7.61 -10.75
N GLU A 228 -9.95 7.17 -10.88
CA GLU A 228 -10.82 6.87 -9.74
C GLU A 228 -10.30 5.71 -8.91
N ARG A 229 -9.80 4.64 -9.55
CA ARG A 229 -9.10 3.55 -8.87
C ARG A 229 -7.87 4.06 -8.13
N LEU A 230 -7.06 4.92 -8.75
CA LEU A 230 -5.86 5.48 -8.12
C LEU A 230 -6.23 6.34 -6.90
N ALA A 231 -7.26 7.18 -7.01
CA ALA A 231 -7.77 7.99 -5.91
C ALA A 231 -8.27 7.12 -4.76
N ALA A 232 -9.12 6.12 -5.04
CA ALA A 232 -9.64 5.20 -4.03
C ALA A 232 -8.52 4.41 -3.32
N SER A 233 -7.50 3.97 -4.06
CA SER A 233 -6.31 3.33 -3.47
C SER A 233 -5.51 4.30 -2.61
N GLY A 234 -5.41 5.57 -3.01
CA GLY A 234 -4.82 6.64 -2.21
C GLY A 234 -5.54 6.85 -0.88
N ASP A 235 -6.88 6.87 -0.89
CA ASP A 235 -7.70 7.00 0.31
C ASP A 235 -7.51 5.82 1.27
N VAL A 236 -7.49 4.59 0.73
CA VAL A 236 -7.20 3.38 1.52
C VAL A 236 -5.83 3.47 2.18
N ARG A 237 -4.78 3.84 1.43
CA ARG A 237 -3.42 3.99 2.00
C ARG A 237 -3.37 5.06 3.08
N LYS A 238 -4.04 6.20 2.86
CA LYS A 238 -4.11 7.28 3.85
C LYS A 238 -4.78 6.81 5.14
N LEU A 239 -5.93 6.16 5.05
CA LEU A 239 -6.64 5.63 6.22
C LEU A 239 -5.86 4.54 6.95
N GLN A 240 -5.13 3.69 6.22
CA GLN A 240 -4.22 2.71 6.82
C GLN A 240 -3.07 3.40 7.57
N ALA A 241 -2.49 4.46 7.00
CA ALA A 241 -1.47 5.25 7.65
C ALA A 241 -2.00 5.94 8.92
N ASP A 242 -3.21 6.52 8.85
CA ASP A 242 -3.89 7.13 10.00
C ASP A 242 -4.10 6.11 11.14
N ILE A 243 -4.63 4.92 10.82
CA ILE A 243 -4.82 3.83 11.79
C ILE A 243 -3.47 3.38 12.38
N ASN A 244 -2.42 3.25 11.57
CA ASN A 244 -1.08 2.88 12.04
C ASN A 244 -0.44 3.95 12.95
N GLY A 245 -0.86 5.21 12.82
CA GLY A 245 -0.43 6.31 13.67
C GLY A 245 -1.13 6.35 15.03
N MET A 246 -2.30 5.69 15.16
CA MET A 246 -3.07 5.63 16.39
C MET A 246 -2.63 4.46 17.28
N VAL A 247 -2.72 4.63 18.60
CA VAL A 247 -2.48 3.59 19.60
C VAL A 247 -3.79 3.29 20.29
N ALA A 248 -4.15 2.01 20.41
CA ALA A 248 -5.36 1.61 21.12
C ALA A 248 -5.15 1.59 22.64
N GLU A 249 -6.10 2.13 23.37
CA GLU A 249 -6.16 2.11 24.84
C GLU A 249 -7.09 1.00 25.35
N THR A 250 -7.99 0.47 24.51
CA THR A 250 -8.91 -0.61 24.87
C THR A 250 -8.72 -1.88 24.05
N ILE A 251 -9.36 -2.95 24.51
CA ILE A 251 -9.40 -4.24 23.81
C ILE A 251 -10.07 -4.09 22.44
N ASP A 252 -11.07 -3.21 22.31
CA ASP A 252 -11.78 -2.99 21.05
C ASP A 252 -10.86 -2.30 20.02
N GLY A 253 -10.11 -1.29 20.44
CA GLY A 253 -9.07 -0.68 19.59
C GLY A 253 -7.95 -1.67 19.25
N LEU A 254 -7.53 -2.50 20.19
CA LEU A 254 -6.53 -3.55 19.94
C LEU A 254 -7.03 -4.55 18.88
N ALA A 255 -8.31 -4.88 18.89
CA ALA A 255 -8.92 -5.74 17.90
C ALA A 255 -8.88 -5.13 16.48
N VAL A 256 -8.94 -3.80 16.35
CA VAL A 256 -8.72 -3.10 15.07
C VAL A 256 -7.33 -3.41 14.52
N HIS A 257 -6.28 -3.20 15.33
CA HIS A 257 -4.91 -3.48 14.91
C HIS A 257 -4.67 -4.96 14.60
N ALA A 258 -5.30 -5.88 15.34
CA ALA A 258 -5.22 -7.31 15.07
C ALA A 258 -5.88 -7.67 13.72
N ARG A 259 -7.05 -7.11 13.40
CA ARG A 259 -7.71 -7.31 12.09
C ARG A 259 -6.91 -6.71 10.95
N MET A 260 -6.31 -5.53 11.16
CA MET A 260 -5.41 -4.89 10.20
C MET A 260 -4.19 -5.77 9.88
N LEU A 261 -3.56 -6.34 10.92
CA LEU A 261 -2.45 -7.26 10.76
C LEU A 261 -2.86 -8.55 10.03
N ALA A 262 -4.03 -9.11 10.35
CA ALA A 262 -4.53 -10.32 9.70
C ALA A 262 -4.83 -10.12 8.20
N LYS A 263 -5.09 -8.89 7.76
CA LYS A 263 -5.38 -8.55 6.35
C LYS A 263 -4.15 -8.20 5.53
N SER A 264 -3.03 -7.86 6.15
CA SER A 264 -1.82 -7.47 5.43
C SER A 264 -0.96 -8.70 5.10
N GLU A 265 -0.33 -8.72 3.92
CA GLU A 265 0.69 -9.73 3.55
C GLU A 265 2.00 -9.56 4.36
N TRP A 266 1.98 -8.70 5.37
CA TRP A 266 3.10 -8.20 6.16
C TRP A 266 3.96 -9.30 6.82
N TYR A 267 3.41 -10.51 7.01
CA TYR A 267 4.16 -11.68 7.46
C TYR A 267 5.36 -12.03 6.54
N ARG A 268 5.36 -11.59 5.27
CA ARG A 268 6.47 -11.86 4.33
C ARG A 268 7.76 -11.06 4.62
N GLU A 269 7.69 -9.93 5.31
CA GLU A 269 8.83 -9.00 5.42
C GLU A 269 9.53 -8.97 6.78
N ASN A 270 9.08 -9.78 7.75
CA ASN A 270 9.74 -9.97 9.06
C ASN A 270 9.98 -8.68 9.88
N THR A 271 9.35 -7.57 9.51
CA THR A 271 9.30 -6.33 10.30
C THR A 271 8.49 -6.53 11.58
N ALA A 272 8.60 -5.66 12.59
CA ALA A 272 7.76 -5.70 13.80
C ALA A 272 6.57 -4.73 13.66
N TYR A 273 5.34 -5.17 13.97
CA TYR A 273 4.13 -4.35 13.76
C TYR A 273 3.98 -3.44 14.99
N THR A 274 4.78 -2.37 14.99
CA THR A 274 4.93 -1.43 16.10
C THR A 274 3.59 -0.92 16.66
N PRO A 275 2.56 -0.59 15.85
CA PRO A 275 1.27 -0.12 16.38
C PRO A 275 0.56 -1.15 17.25
N LEU A 276 0.61 -2.44 16.88
CA LEU A 276 0.03 -3.51 17.68
C LEU A 276 0.80 -3.71 18.98
N LEU A 277 2.13 -3.68 18.94
CA LEU A 277 2.95 -3.81 20.15
C LEU A 277 2.62 -2.68 21.13
N LEU A 278 2.61 -1.42 20.67
CA LEU A 278 2.25 -0.25 21.47
C LEU A 278 0.82 -0.36 22.03
N SER A 279 -0.13 -0.84 21.23
CA SER A 279 -1.52 -1.05 21.65
C SER A 279 -1.63 -2.15 22.71
N VAL A 280 -0.94 -3.29 22.55
CA VAL A 280 -0.90 -4.35 23.56
C VAL A 280 -0.31 -3.81 24.87
N ALA A 281 0.75 -3.01 24.78
CA ALA A 281 1.39 -2.39 25.93
C ALA A 281 0.44 -1.48 26.71
N ALA A 282 -0.23 -0.57 26.01
CA ALA A 282 -1.22 0.33 26.58
C ALA A 282 -2.36 -0.43 27.26
N VAL A 283 -3.00 -1.37 26.55
CA VAL A 283 -4.12 -2.17 27.09
C VAL A 283 -3.71 -3.05 28.27
N THR A 284 -2.51 -3.61 28.26
CA THR A 284 -2.03 -4.49 29.34
C THR A 284 -1.38 -3.74 30.51
N GLY A 285 -1.17 -2.43 30.38
CA GLY A 285 -0.41 -1.60 31.31
C GLY A 285 1.05 -2.05 31.44
N THR A 286 1.61 -2.63 30.37
CA THR A 286 3.01 -3.05 30.30
C THR A 286 3.79 -1.94 29.65
N GLU A 287 4.80 -1.40 30.34
CA GLU A 287 5.74 -0.50 29.69
C GLU A 287 6.54 -1.30 28.68
N LEU A 288 6.44 -0.95 27.39
CA LEU A 288 7.44 -1.38 26.44
C LEU A 288 8.69 -0.57 26.76
N SER A 289 9.82 -1.26 26.90
CA SER A 289 11.11 -0.62 26.69
C SER A 289 11.05 -0.07 25.26
N GLN A 290 10.83 1.23 25.13
CA GLN A 290 11.22 1.90 23.92
C GLN A 290 12.74 1.69 23.84
N PRO A 291 13.29 1.23 22.71
CA PRO A 291 14.71 1.39 22.51
C PRO A 291 14.99 2.88 22.68
N ASP A 292 15.96 3.24 23.53
CA ASP A 292 16.45 4.61 23.71
C ASP A 292 17.15 5.06 22.41
N PHE A 293 16.35 5.20 21.36
CA PHE A 293 16.82 5.61 20.05
C PHE A 293 16.80 7.12 20.00
N ASP A 294 17.97 7.70 20.21
CA ASP A 294 18.21 9.13 20.14
C ASP A 294 18.13 9.59 18.68
N VAL A 295 16.92 9.98 18.26
CA VAL A 295 16.67 10.51 16.91
C VAL A 295 17.53 11.75 16.62
N PRO A 296 17.64 12.75 17.53
CA PRO A 296 18.57 13.87 17.35
C PRO A 296 20.02 13.44 17.08
N ALA A 297 20.56 12.50 17.87
CA ALA A 297 21.92 12.01 17.65
C ALA A 297 22.06 11.29 16.31
N TRP A 298 21.07 10.46 15.92
CA TRP A 298 21.09 9.80 14.62
C TRP A 298 21.01 10.79 13.45
N ILE A 299 20.22 11.87 13.57
CA ILE A 299 20.17 12.93 12.55
C ILE A 299 21.54 13.62 12.44
N ALA A 300 22.19 13.90 13.57
CA ALA A 300 23.53 14.48 13.59
C ALA A 300 24.56 13.54 12.93
N ASP A 301 24.50 12.23 13.19
CA ASP A 301 25.33 11.22 12.51
C ASP A 301 25.08 11.21 10.99
N TRP A 302 23.82 11.26 10.58
CA TRP A 302 23.42 11.24 9.16
C TRP A 302 23.91 12.50 8.42
N GLU A 303 23.65 13.68 8.98
CA GLU A 303 24.08 14.96 8.42
C GLU A 303 25.61 15.11 8.49
N GLY A 304 26.25 14.59 9.54
CA GLY A 304 27.71 14.54 9.69
C GLY A 304 28.40 13.65 8.65
N CYS A 305 27.72 12.61 8.15
CA CYS A 305 28.18 11.82 7.02
C CYS A 305 27.95 12.50 5.65
N GLY A 306 27.40 13.72 5.62
CA GLY A 306 27.04 14.46 4.41
C GLY A 306 25.67 14.10 3.84
N GLY A 307 24.87 13.33 4.57
CA GLY A 307 23.48 13.08 4.23
C GLY A 307 22.65 14.35 4.41
N ARG A 308 21.50 14.44 3.73
CA ARG A 308 20.53 15.52 3.94
C ARG A 308 19.14 14.96 4.19
N ILE A 309 18.32 15.70 4.93
CA ILE A 309 16.91 15.38 5.18
C ILE A 309 16.10 16.57 4.66
N GLU A 310 15.28 16.33 3.65
CA GLU A 310 14.50 17.38 2.99
C GLU A 310 13.06 16.93 2.84
N ARG A 311 12.13 17.86 3.05
CA ARG A 311 10.70 17.62 2.76
C ARG A 311 10.49 17.86 1.28
N ILE A 312 10.19 16.80 0.52
CA ILE A 312 10.01 16.89 -0.94
C ILE A 312 8.54 16.72 -1.25
N GLU A 313 7.96 17.70 -1.96
CA GLU A 313 6.63 17.56 -2.54
C GLU A 313 6.70 16.56 -3.69
N ARG A 314 6.14 15.36 -3.48
CA ARG A 314 6.02 14.37 -4.57
C ARG A 314 4.81 14.68 -5.45
N LYS A 315 4.81 14.14 -6.67
CA LYS A 315 3.80 14.29 -7.75
C LYS A 315 2.31 14.09 -7.36
N HIS A 316 2.02 13.69 -6.12
CA HIS A 316 0.69 13.45 -5.60
C HIS A 316 0.33 14.31 -4.38
N HIS A 317 1.00 15.46 -4.19
CA HIS A 317 0.79 16.38 -3.06
C HIS A 317 0.91 15.72 -1.69
N GLN A 318 1.73 14.66 -1.62
CA GLN A 318 2.16 14.08 -0.36
C GLN A 318 3.54 14.63 -0.08
N ASP A 319 3.61 15.47 0.95
CA ASP A 319 4.87 15.84 1.57
C ASP A 319 5.48 14.59 2.20
N GLU A 320 6.63 14.16 1.71
CA GLU A 320 7.38 13.07 2.33
C GLU A 320 8.78 13.55 2.70
N TRP A 321 9.26 13.11 3.86
CA TRP A 321 10.66 13.28 4.24
C TRP A 321 11.54 12.39 3.35
N SER A 322 12.36 13.04 2.54
CA SER A 322 13.38 12.40 1.72
C SER A 322 14.73 12.46 2.42
N PHE A 323 15.42 11.33 2.43
CA PHE A 323 16.75 11.18 2.99
C PHE A 323 17.72 11.06 1.82
N ILE A 324 18.40 12.17 1.51
CA ILE A 324 19.34 12.26 0.41
C ILE A 324 20.64 11.63 0.86
N PHE A 325 21.02 10.54 0.20
CA PHE A 325 22.26 9.83 0.50
C PHE A 325 23.48 10.72 0.21
N PRO A 326 24.51 10.68 1.08
CA PRO A 326 25.77 11.35 0.81
C PRO A 326 26.43 10.77 -0.43
N SER A 327 27.16 11.61 -1.17
CA SER A 327 28.00 11.16 -2.28
C SER A 327 29.12 10.27 -1.73
N LEU A 328 29.19 9.02 -2.19
CA LEU A 328 30.27 8.08 -1.84
C LEU A 328 31.44 8.13 -2.84
N ALA A 329 31.38 9.01 -3.84
CA ALA A 329 32.43 9.16 -4.83
C ALA A 329 33.70 9.74 -4.18
N GLY A 330 34.81 8.99 -4.23
CA GLY A 330 36.07 9.39 -3.59
C GLY A 330 36.12 9.21 -2.07
N ALA A 331 35.04 8.75 -1.43
CA ALA A 331 35.00 8.52 0.01
C ALA A 331 35.86 7.32 0.44
N SER A 332 36.44 7.41 1.64
CA SER A 332 37.20 6.32 2.26
C SER A 332 36.29 5.12 2.55
N ALA A 333 36.90 3.95 2.79
CA ALA A 333 36.17 2.75 3.17
C ALA A 333 35.40 2.94 4.49
N ASP A 334 36.00 3.65 5.46
CA ASP A 334 35.39 3.92 6.77
C ASP A 334 34.16 4.80 6.63
N THR A 335 34.23 5.88 5.83
CA THR A 335 33.06 6.73 5.56
C THR A 335 31.94 5.95 4.87
N LYS A 336 32.27 5.05 3.93
CA LYS A 336 31.27 4.20 3.27
C LYS A 336 30.60 3.25 4.26
N ASN A 337 31.39 2.60 5.12
CA ASN A 337 30.87 1.69 6.13
C ASN A 337 29.98 2.44 7.13
N GLU A 338 30.36 3.66 7.51
CA GLU A 338 29.60 4.49 8.42
C GLU A 338 28.26 4.94 7.81
N VAL A 339 28.26 5.40 6.56
CA VAL A 339 27.02 5.71 5.83
C VAL A 339 26.09 4.49 5.76
N ILE A 340 26.64 3.31 5.48
CA ILE A 340 25.86 2.06 5.44
C ILE A 340 25.30 1.73 6.82
N ARG A 341 26.10 1.88 7.89
CA ARG A 341 25.67 1.68 9.28
C ARG A 341 24.50 2.60 9.62
N VAL A 342 24.64 3.91 9.40
CA VAL A 342 23.60 4.91 9.71
C VAL A 342 22.34 4.68 8.85
N ALA A 343 22.50 4.34 7.57
CA ALA A 343 21.39 4.02 6.68
C ALA A 343 20.64 2.74 7.11
N ARG A 344 21.35 1.73 7.61
CA ARG A 344 20.74 0.52 8.16
C ARG A 344 19.93 0.82 9.41
N VAL A 345 20.50 1.60 10.34
CA VAL A 345 19.82 2.05 11.56
C VAL A 345 18.55 2.84 11.22
N ARG A 346 18.58 3.67 10.16
CA ARG A 346 17.38 4.34 9.65
C ARG A 346 16.29 3.34 9.24
N SER A 347 16.65 2.31 8.49
CA SER A 347 15.69 1.30 8.03
C SER A 347 15.00 0.62 9.21
N GLU A 348 15.77 0.34 10.27
CA GLU A 348 15.29 -0.31 11.49
C GLU A 348 14.44 0.63 12.37
N ASN A 349 14.60 1.95 12.26
CA ASN A 349 13.95 2.96 13.11
C ASN A 349 13.10 3.99 12.35
N SER A 350 12.74 3.70 11.10
CA SER A 350 12.12 4.65 10.15
C SER A 350 10.86 5.32 10.69
N ALA A 351 9.98 4.57 11.37
CA ALA A 351 8.75 5.11 11.94
C ALA A 351 8.99 6.08 13.12
N ILE A 352 10.01 5.83 13.94
CA ILE A 352 10.35 6.71 15.07
C ILE A 352 10.97 8.01 14.52
N ILE A 353 11.87 7.89 13.54
CA ILE A 353 12.50 9.04 12.87
C ILE A 353 11.43 9.90 12.17
N GLY A 354 10.53 9.28 11.40
CA GLY A 354 9.47 9.99 10.68
C GLY A 354 8.56 10.80 11.61
N ARG A 355 8.04 10.17 12.67
CA ARG A 355 7.19 10.86 13.66
C ARG A 355 7.91 12.00 14.37
N TRP A 356 9.20 11.83 14.68
CA TRP A 356 9.98 12.90 15.28
C TRP A 356 10.16 14.07 14.30
N LEU A 357 10.47 13.79 13.03
CA LEU A 357 10.61 14.82 12.00
C LEU A 357 9.30 15.60 11.83
N ASP A 358 8.16 14.92 11.71
CA ASP A 358 6.86 15.57 11.58
C ASP A 358 6.48 16.48 12.75
N ALA A 359 6.99 16.18 13.94
CA ALA A 359 6.71 16.96 15.15
C ALA A 359 7.72 18.10 15.39
N ASN A 360 8.93 18.03 14.82
CA ASN A 360 10.06 18.90 15.20
C ASN A 360 10.72 19.66 14.03
N ARG A 361 10.41 19.35 12.77
CA ARG A 361 10.93 20.03 11.57
C ARG A 361 9.80 20.29 10.59
#